data_AF-A0A553DTL8-F1
#
_entry.id   AF-A0A553DTL8-F1
#
_cell.length_a   1.000
_cell.length_b   1.000
_cell.length_c   1.000
_cell.angle_alpha   90.00
_cell.angle_beta   90.00
_cell.angle_gamma   90.00
#
_symmetry.space_group_name_H-M   'P 1'
#
loop_
_entity.id
_entity.type
_entity.pdbx_description
1 polymer ?
#
loop_
_entity_poly.entity_id
_entity_poly.type
_entity_poly.pdbx_seq_one_letter_code
_entity_poly.pdbx_strand_id
1 'polypeptide(L)'
;MKKTVLFIALLLIITSCGSIKSSLKNIDNSAPEPVVGKNNSFIITQYSKDKKYGYDKDYPINIYYRGTKNDTINQKYFLNALAGPKGEKITYTKMENCCPFPTKNSDMGAGFLDVYELNWEGLKKPVILYLNIYERGLLMIPVGLSLKKI
;
A
#
# COMPACT_ATOMS: atom_id res chain seq x y z
N MET A 1 -28.82 -14.45 -45.92
CA MET A 1 -28.41 -15.30 -44.77
C MET A 1 -26.95 -15.13 -44.37
N LYS A 2 -25.99 -14.88 -45.27
CA LYS A 2 -24.57 -14.59 -44.89
C LYS A 2 -24.35 -13.25 -44.16
N LYS A 3 -25.09 -12.19 -44.52
CA LYS A 3 -24.93 -10.85 -43.91
C LYS A 3 -25.49 -10.74 -42.50
N THR A 4 -26.56 -11.49 -42.17
CA THR A 4 -27.17 -11.51 -40.84
C THR A 4 -26.35 -12.29 -39.81
N VAL A 5 -25.60 -13.31 -40.23
CA VAL A 5 -24.68 -14.05 -39.34
C VAL A 5 -23.49 -13.18 -38.91
N LEU A 6 -23.02 -12.27 -39.78
CA LEU A 6 -21.93 -11.34 -39.47
C LEU A 6 -22.29 -10.32 -38.37
N PHE A 7 -23.56 -9.90 -38.31
CA PHE A 7 -24.05 -8.97 -37.28
C PHE A 7 -24.18 -9.62 -35.89
N ILE A 8 -24.53 -10.90 -35.82
CA ILE A 8 -24.68 -11.63 -34.55
C ILE A 8 -23.30 -11.96 -33.94
N ALA A 9 -22.30 -12.24 -34.78
CA ALA A 9 -20.92 -12.44 -34.33
C ALA A 9 -20.26 -11.16 -33.77
N LEU A 10 -20.68 -9.97 -34.22
CA LEU A 10 -20.14 -8.69 -33.75
C LEU A 10 -20.74 -8.26 -32.39
N LEU A 11 -21.95 -8.71 -32.05
CA LEU A 11 -22.60 -8.38 -30.77
C LEU A 11 -22.03 -9.14 -29.56
N LEU A 12 -21.30 -10.25 -29.77
CA LEU A 12 -20.77 -11.07 -28.68
C LEU A 12 -19.45 -10.57 -28.07
N ILE A 13 -18.82 -9.54 -28.66
CA ILE A 13 -17.48 -9.08 -28.25
C ILE A 13 -17.52 -7.97 -27.18
N ILE A 14 -18.70 -7.41 -26.87
CA ILE A 14 -18.82 -6.24 -25.96
C ILE A 14 -19.14 -6.57 -24.49
N THR A 15 -19.11 -7.85 -24.08
CA THR A 15 -19.45 -8.24 -22.69
C THR A 15 -18.23 -8.59 -21.85
N SER A 16 -17.27 -7.67 -21.70
CA SER A 16 -16.39 -7.74 -20.51
C SER A 16 -16.00 -6.35 -19.98
N CYS A 17 -16.99 -5.48 -19.77
CA CYS A 17 -16.81 -4.40 -18.80
C CYS A 17 -17.02 -4.93 -17.37
N GLY A 18 -16.24 -5.96 -16.99
CA GLY A 18 -16.10 -6.33 -15.60
C GLY A 18 -15.07 -5.41 -14.99
N SER A 19 -15.50 -4.37 -14.26
CA SER A 19 -14.56 -3.60 -13.44
C SER A 19 -13.84 -4.58 -12.51
N ILE A 20 -12.56 -4.86 -12.77
CA ILE A 20 -11.75 -5.67 -11.87
C ILE A 20 -11.81 -4.94 -10.53
N LYS A 21 -12.43 -5.57 -9.53
CA LYS A 21 -12.53 -5.00 -8.20
C LYS A 21 -11.16 -5.12 -7.54
N SER A 22 -10.71 -4.04 -6.89
CA SER A 22 -9.44 -4.07 -6.16
C SER A 22 -9.45 -5.21 -5.13
N SER A 23 -8.34 -5.95 -5.04
CA SER A 23 -8.15 -7.00 -4.05
C SER A 23 -7.85 -6.46 -2.65
N LEU A 24 -7.52 -5.16 -2.55
CA LEU A 24 -7.22 -4.50 -1.29
C LEU A 24 -8.48 -4.43 -0.41
N LYS A 25 -8.35 -4.88 0.84
CA LYS A 25 -9.48 -5.05 1.78
C LYS A 25 -9.54 -3.98 2.86
N ASN A 26 -8.51 -3.14 2.97
CA ASN A 26 -8.35 -2.14 4.02
C ASN A 26 -8.22 -0.70 3.48
N ILE A 27 -8.77 -0.44 2.29
CA ILE A 27 -8.93 0.94 1.78
C ILE A 27 -9.97 1.65 2.64
N ASP A 28 -9.62 2.84 3.12
CA ASP A 28 -10.52 3.71 3.87
C ASP A 28 -10.36 5.15 3.40
N ASN A 29 -11.31 5.60 2.58
CA ASN A 29 -11.34 6.96 2.05
C ASN A 29 -11.75 8.01 3.09
N SER A 30 -12.29 7.58 4.23
CA SER A 30 -12.62 8.47 5.35
C SER A 30 -11.44 8.69 6.31
N ALA A 31 -10.36 7.93 6.15
CA ALA A 31 -9.15 8.07 6.98
C ALA A 31 -8.58 9.50 6.92
N PRO A 32 -8.09 10.03 8.05
CA PRO A 32 -7.49 11.36 8.10
C PRO A 32 -6.27 11.44 7.18
N GLU A 33 -6.01 12.62 6.64
CA GLU A 33 -4.80 12.84 5.83
C GLU A 33 -3.55 12.70 6.71
N PRO A 34 -2.50 12.01 6.25
CA PRO A 34 -1.24 11.91 6.98
C PRO A 34 -0.62 13.28 7.27
N VAL A 35 -0.04 13.45 8.45
CA VAL A 35 0.66 14.68 8.85
C VAL A 35 2.15 14.38 8.99
N VAL A 36 2.99 15.15 8.31
CA VAL A 36 4.46 15.05 8.44
C VAL A 36 4.90 15.81 9.68
N GLY A 37 5.54 15.10 10.61
CA GLY A 37 6.11 15.64 11.83
C GLY A 37 7.61 15.91 11.71
N LYS A 38 8.31 15.86 12.85
CA LYS A 38 9.77 16.03 12.92
C LYS A 38 10.50 14.89 12.20
N ASN A 39 11.74 15.15 11.78
CA ASN A 39 12.62 14.14 11.18
C ASN A 39 12.06 13.46 9.92
N ASN A 40 11.21 14.14 9.15
CA ASN A 40 10.62 13.59 7.93
C ASN A 40 9.94 12.23 8.21
N SER A 41 9.08 12.19 9.22
CA SER A 41 8.26 11.03 9.54
C SER A 41 6.78 11.41 9.68
N PHE A 42 5.88 10.47 9.40
CA PHE A 42 4.46 10.70 9.69
C PHE A 42 4.17 10.62 11.19
N ILE A 43 3.22 11.45 11.64
CA ILE A 43 2.65 11.36 12.98
C ILE A 43 1.65 10.21 12.99
N ILE A 44 1.98 9.12 13.69
CA ILE A 44 1.14 7.92 13.83
C ILE A 44 0.80 7.74 15.30
N THR A 45 -0.49 7.69 15.62
CA THR A 45 -0.99 7.61 17.01
C THR A 45 -1.66 6.28 17.35
N GLN A 46 -1.85 5.42 16.35
CA GLN A 46 -2.59 4.17 16.50
C GLN A 46 -1.72 2.94 16.21
N TYR A 47 -2.01 1.86 16.92
CA TYR A 47 -1.41 0.54 16.72
C TYR A 47 -2.45 -0.39 16.12
N SER A 48 -2.09 -1.08 15.03
CA SER A 48 -2.99 -2.06 14.43
C SER A 48 -3.17 -3.25 15.37
N LYS A 49 -4.41 -3.74 15.48
CA LYS A 49 -4.71 -5.05 16.09
C LYS A 49 -4.75 -6.18 15.05
N ASP A 50 -4.79 -5.82 13.77
CA ASP A 50 -4.80 -6.76 12.67
C ASP A 50 -3.37 -7.21 12.34
N LYS A 51 -3.12 -8.51 12.48
CA LYS A 51 -1.84 -9.16 12.17
C LYS A 51 -1.50 -9.14 10.69
N LYS A 52 -2.46 -8.83 9.81
CA LYS A 52 -2.25 -8.72 8.35
C LYS A 52 -1.83 -7.33 7.91
N TYR A 53 -2.11 -6.30 8.71
CA TYR A 53 -1.84 -4.91 8.34
C TYR A 53 -0.36 -4.68 8.05
N GLY A 54 -0.05 -4.39 6.79
CA GLY A 54 1.29 -4.22 6.25
C GLY A 54 2.00 -5.53 5.88
N TYR A 55 1.59 -6.68 6.43
CA TYR A 55 2.25 -7.98 6.20
C TYR A 55 1.60 -8.83 5.10
N ASP A 56 0.37 -8.49 4.70
CA ASP A 56 -0.39 -9.17 3.67
C ASP A 56 -0.65 -8.20 2.51
N LYS A 57 -0.48 -8.68 1.27
CA LYS A 57 -0.71 -7.90 0.05
C LYS A 57 -2.15 -7.36 -0.08
N ASP A 58 -3.14 -8.02 0.52
CA ASP A 58 -4.53 -7.56 0.52
C ASP A 58 -4.80 -6.53 1.65
N TYR A 59 -3.85 -6.37 2.59
CA TYR A 59 -3.91 -5.45 3.71
C TYR A 59 -2.66 -4.55 3.79
N PRO A 60 -2.26 -3.88 2.69
CA PRO A 60 -1.05 -3.07 2.69
C PRO A 60 -1.21 -1.84 3.59
N ILE A 61 -0.10 -1.17 3.88
CA ILE A 61 -0.14 0.17 4.46
C ILE A 61 -0.52 1.16 3.34
N ASN A 62 -1.72 1.74 3.44
CA ASN A 62 -2.27 2.69 2.46
C ASN A 62 -1.84 4.13 2.80
N ILE A 63 -0.86 4.64 2.05
CA ILE A 63 -0.12 5.90 2.24
C ILE A 63 -0.39 6.89 1.10
N TYR A 64 -1.66 7.21 0.86
CA TYR A 64 -2.01 8.29 -0.05
C TYR A 64 -1.86 9.66 0.62
N TYR A 65 -0.80 10.39 0.27
CA TYR A 65 -0.51 11.73 0.81
C TYR A 65 -0.07 12.68 -0.32
N ARG A 66 -0.83 13.76 -0.54
CA ARG A 66 -0.58 14.75 -1.60
C ARG A 66 -0.40 14.15 -3.02
N GLY A 67 -1.09 13.05 -3.30
CA GLY A 67 -1.07 12.35 -4.59
C GLY A 67 0.07 11.34 -4.73
N THR A 68 0.18 10.76 -5.94
CA THR A 68 1.08 9.63 -6.24
C THR A 68 2.41 10.02 -6.87
N LYS A 69 2.62 11.31 -7.18
CA LYS A 69 3.83 11.82 -7.85
C LYS A 69 5.10 11.78 -6.98
N ASN A 70 4.96 11.70 -5.66
CA ASN A 70 6.07 11.67 -4.69
C ASN A 70 6.15 10.32 -3.97
N ASP A 71 6.03 9.23 -4.73
CA ASP A 71 5.92 7.85 -4.24
C ASP A 71 6.98 7.48 -3.19
N THR A 72 8.24 7.79 -3.50
CA THR A 72 9.43 7.40 -2.75
C THR A 72 9.56 8.18 -1.44
N ILE A 73 8.99 9.40 -1.37
CA ILE A 73 9.08 10.25 -0.18
C ILE A 73 8.05 9.81 0.88
N ASN A 74 6.82 9.54 0.45
CA ASN A 74 5.72 9.18 1.37
C ASN A 74 6.00 7.88 2.11
N GLN A 75 6.57 6.90 1.43
CA GLN A 75 6.94 5.62 2.03
C GLN A 75 8.05 5.80 3.07
N LYS A 76 9.05 6.63 2.75
CA LYS A 76 10.12 6.99 3.70
C LYS A 76 9.55 7.68 4.94
N TYR A 77 8.57 8.58 4.79
CA TYR A 77 7.92 9.21 5.95
C TYR A 77 7.25 8.18 6.88
N PHE A 78 6.58 7.18 6.32
CA PHE A 78 6.01 6.11 7.14
C PHE A 78 7.11 5.26 7.79
N LEU A 79 8.07 4.77 7.01
CA LEU A 79 9.13 3.89 7.50
C LEU A 79 10.03 4.58 8.55
N ASN A 80 10.28 5.88 8.41
CA ASN A 80 11.04 6.68 9.39
C ASN A 80 10.32 6.82 10.74
N ALA A 81 9.00 6.62 10.78
CA ALA A 81 8.22 6.62 12.02
C ALA A 81 8.36 5.29 12.79
N LEU A 82 8.86 4.23 12.16
CA LEU A 82 8.89 2.89 12.73
C LEU A 82 10.20 2.60 13.47
N ALA A 83 10.10 1.72 14.46
CA ALA A 83 11.20 1.08 15.15
C ALA A 83 10.88 -0.41 15.39
N GLY A 84 11.89 -1.20 15.76
CA GLY A 84 11.68 -2.59 16.17
C GLY A 84 10.80 -2.71 17.42
N PRO A 85 10.39 -3.93 17.82
CA PRO A 85 9.45 -4.15 18.93
C PRO A 85 9.88 -3.54 20.27
N LYS A 86 11.18 -3.37 20.50
CA LYS A 86 11.76 -2.77 21.71
C LYS A 86 12.32 -1.36 21.48
N GLY A 87 12.03 -0.76 20.33
CA GLY A 87 12.52 0.56 19.94
C GLY A 87 13.85 0.52 19.18
N GLU A 88 14.23 -0.64 18.63
CA GLU A 88 15.45 -0.80 17.84
C GLU A 88 15.43 0.10 16.60
N LYS A 89 16.58 0.66 16.26
CA LYS A 89 16.73 1.43 15.01
C LYS A 89 16.62 0.47 13.83
N ILE A 90 15.59 0.68 13.00
CA ILE A 90 15.43 -0.10 11.77
C ILE A 90 16.24 0.49 10.61
N THR A 91 16.61 -0.38 9.69
CA THR A 91 16.97 -0.06 8.30
C THR A 91 15.91 -0.65 7.39
N TYR A 92 15.78 -0.11 6.18
CA TYR A 92 14.83 -0.60 5.20
C TYR A 92 15.38 -0.50 3.78
N THR A 93 15.04 -1.48 2.95
CA THR A 93 15.42 -1.55 1.53
C THR A 93 14.17 -1.84 0.72
N LYS A 94 13.96 -1.08 -0.37
CA LYS A 94 12.90 -1.39 -1.34
C LYS A 94 13.33 -2.60 -2.16
N MET A 95 12.52 -3.65 -2.18
CA MET A 95 12.84 -4.91 -2.84
C MET A 95 12.34 -4.93 -4.28
N GLU A 96 11.03 -4.75 -4.43
CA GLU A 96 10.34 -4.81 -5.72
C GLU A 96 9.05 -3.99 -5.68
N ASN A 97 8.52 -3.71 -6.86
CA ASN A 97 7.13 -3.31 -7.02
C ASN A 97 6.35 -4.58 -7.38
N CYS A 98 5.38 -4.95 -6.56
CA CYS A 98 4.58 -6.14 -6.76
C CYS A 98 3.11 -5.81 -6.97
N CYS A 99 2.37 -6.89 -7.19
CA CYS A 99 0.95 -6.97 -6.88
C CYS A 99 0.13 -5.87 -7.57
N PRO A 100 -0.03 -5.95 -8.90
CA PRO A 100 -0.89 -5.02 -9.61
C PRO A 100 -2.31 -5.08 -9.04
N PHE A 101 -2.91 -3.91 -8.84
CA PHE A 101 -4.31 -3.77 -8.46
C PHE A 101 -4.95 -2.59 -9.20
N PRO A 102 -6.25 -2.66 -9.51
CA PRO A 102 -6.96 -1.58 -10.17
C PRO A 102 -7.12 -0.38 -9.23
N THR A 103 -6.82 0.82 -9.71
CA THR A 103 -7.00 2.09 -8.98
C THR A 103 -7.29 3.22 -9.95
N LYS A 104 -8.11 4.18 -9.51
CA LYS A 104 -8.37 5.42 -10.26
C LYS A 104 -7.34 6.51 -9.99
N ASN A 105 -6.45 6.29 -9.00
CA ASN A 105 -5.43 7.25 -8.58
C ASN A 105 -4.11 7.08 -9.36
N SER A 106 -4.17 6.43 -10.52
CA SER A 106 -3.06 6.20 -11.46
C SER A 106 -3.57 6.47 -12.87
N ASP A 107 -2.76 7.15 -13.69
CA ASP A 107 -3.11 7.43 -15.10
C ASP A 107 -3.25 6.15 -15.93
N MET A 108 -2.62 5.05 -15.48
CA MET A 108 -2.71 3.74 -16.13
C MET A 108 -3.95 2.93 -15.71
N GLY A 109 -4.77 3.43 -14.76
CA GLY A 109 -5.89 2.69 -14.19
C GLY A 109 -5.49 1.51 -13.28
N ALA A 110 -4.20 1.36 -13.02
CA ALA A 110 -3.63 0.32 -12.16
C ALA A 110 -2.47 0.89 -11.32
N GLY A 111 -2.32 0.36 -10.11
CA GLY A 111 -1.25 0.65 -9.19
C GLY A 111 -0.49 -0.63 -8.83
N PHE A 112 0.69 -0.45 -8.26
CA PHE A 112 1.54 -1.54 -7.77
C PHE A 112 1.86 -1.28 -6.30
N LEU A 113 1.89 -2.35 -5.51
CA LEU A 113 2.38 -2.27 -4.14
C LEU A 113 3.89 -2.22 -4.15
N ASP A 114 4.46 -1.48 -3.22
CA ASP A 114 5.90 -1.46 -2.99
C ASP A 114 6.24 -2.35 -1.81
N VAL A 115 7.18 -3.27 -2.06
CA VAL A 115 7.62 -4.25 -1.08
C VAL A 115 8.90 -3.76 -0.43
N TYR A 116 8.86 -3.59 0.89
CA TYR A 116 10.01 -3.17 1.68
C TYR A 116 10.45 -4.28 2.62
N GLU A 117 11.75 -4.53 2.64
CA GLU A 117 12.40 -5.34 3.66
C GLU A 117 12.91 -4.42 4.78
N LEU A 118 12.57 -4.76 6.02
CA LEU A 118 13.00 -4.09 7.25
C LEU A 118 13.97 -4.99 8.01
N ASN A 119 14.99 -4.38 8.59
CA ASN A 119 15.98 -5.06 9.39
C ASN A 119 16.40 -4.23 10.62
N TRP A 120 16.91 -4.88 11.66
CA TRP A 120 17.50 -4.24 12.83
C TRP A 120 18.43 -5.23 13.55
N GLU A 121 19.27 -4.71 14.45
CA GLU A 121 20.23 -5.52 15.19
C GLU A 121 19.53 -6.62 16.02
N GLY A 122 19.99 -7.86 15.88
CA GLY A 122 19.43 -9.02 16.57
C GLY A 122 18.19 -9.63 15.91
N LEU A 123 17.71 -9.10 14.78
CA LEU A 123 16.62 -9.70 14.02
C LEU A 123 17.10 -10.97 13.28
N LYS A 124 16.42 -12.10 13.51
CA LYS A 124 16.77 -13.38 12.87
C LYS A 124 16.34 -13.48 11.41
N LYS A 125 15.22 -12.86 11.05
CA LYS A 125 14.64 -12.88 9.71
C LYS A 125 14.10 -11.48 9.39
N PRO A 126 14.46 -10.90 8.23
CA PRO A 126 13.93 -9.61 7.84
C PRO A 126 12.41 -9.59 7.82
N VAL A 127 11.85 -8.42 8.09
CA VAL A 127 10.41 -8.18 8.08
C VAL A 127 10.01 -7.60 6.73
N ILE A 128 9.03 -8.21 6.07
CA ILE A 128 8.51 -7.70 4.79
C ILE A 128 7.24 -6.90 5.03
N LEU A 129 7.17 -5.69 4.46
CA LEU A 129 5.99 -4.84 4.44
C LEU A 129 5.54 -4.51 3.01
N TYR A 130 4.22 -4.51 2.79
CA TYR A 130 3.56 -4.07 1.57
C TYR A 130 3.00 -2.66 1.77
N LEU A 131 3.46 -1.71 0.97
CA LEU A 131 3.06 -0.31 1.01
C LEU A 131 2.32 0.05 -0.26
N ASN A 132 1.28 0.86 -0.13
CA ASN A 132 0.46 1.34 -1.24
C ASN A 132 0.43 2.87 -1.21
N ILE A 133 0.81 3.53 -2.29
CA ILE A 133 0.77 5.00 -2.38
C ILE A 133 -0.52 5.53 -3.02
N TYR A 134 -1.34 4.66 -3.60
CA TYR A 134 -2.47 5.04 -4.46
C TYR A 134 -3.79 5.16 -3.69
N GLU A 135 -3.94 4.47 -2.55
CA GLU A 135 -5.20 4.46 -1.80
C GLU A 135 -5.02 4.99 -0.38
N ARG A 136 -6.12 5.50 0.17
CA ARG A 136 -6.17 6.02 1.54
C ARG A 136 -6.41 4.88 2.52
N GLY A 137 -5.87 5.03 3.71
CA GLY A 137 -6.21 4.20 4.86
C GLY A 137 -5.67 4.83 6.13
N LEU A 138 -6.19 4.37 7.26
CA LEU A 138 -5.70 4.80 8.55
C LEU A 138 -4.26 4.32 8.73
N LEU A 139 -3.33 5.26 8.93
CA LEU A 139 -1.95 4.94 9.24
C LEU A 139 -1.84 4.43 10.67
N MET A 140 -1.31 3.22 10.83
CA MET A 140 -1.14 2.55 12.10
C MET A 140 0.24 1.89 12.16
N ILE A 141 0.73 1.61 13.37
CA ILE A 141 1.92 0.79 13.56
C ILE A 141 1.56 -0.69 13.36
N PRO A 142 2.25 -1.43 12.46
CA PRO A 142 2.03 -2.86 12.29
C PRO A 142 2.32 -3.67 13.56
N VAL A 143 1.60 -4.78 13.74
CA VAL A 143 1.75 -5.67 14.90
C VAL A 143 3.19 -6.18 15.01
N GLY A 144 3.84 -5.93 16.15
CA GLY A 144 5.23 -6.36 16.38
C GLY A 144 6.29 -5.32 16.03
N LEU A 145 5.88 -4.15 15.55
CA LEU A 145 6.73 -2.95 15.44
C LEU A 145 6.34 -1.92 16.51
N SER A 146 7.18 -0.90 16.68
CA SER A 146 6.91 0.21 17.58
C SER A 146 7.08 1.55 16.86
N LEU A 147 6.66 2.62 17.53
CA LEU A 147 6.93 3.99 17.09
C LEU A 147 8.37 4.35 17.48
N LYS A 148 9.11 4.92 16.54
CA LYS A 148 10.44 5.47 16.81
C LYS A 148 10.33 6.62 17.79
N LYS A 149 11.08 6.55 18.89
CA LYS A 149 11.22 7.67 19.82
C LYS A 149 11.97 8.81 19.12
N ILE A 150 11.34 9.99 19.12
CA ILE A 150 11.86 11.23 18.53
C ILE A 150 12.65 11.99 19.60
#